data_AF-A0A183FG76-F1
#
_entry.id   AF-A0A183FG76-F1
#
_cell.length_a   1.000
_cell.length_b   1.000
_cell.length_c   1.000
_cell.angle_alpha   90.00
_cell.angle_beta   90.00
_cell.angle_gamma   90.00
#
_symmetry.space_group_name_H-M   'P 1'
#
loop_
_entity.id
_entity.type
_entity.pdbx_description
1 polymer ?
#
loop_
_entity_poly.entity_id
_entity_poly.type
_entity_poly.pdbx_seq_one_letter_code
_entity_poly.pdbx_strand_id
1 'polypeptide(L)'
;MLDEVDLSMQIEPLQNAINKLEKKIEQLGIVHQQGIEMLNFKLQSYERVFETLLQRTQPKSNCVFCSYEDNKDGHPTGRCCRFPDAVARVVQANVLQLCNKCLQQKHDEDCGFRCAICDQGHNICAEKEASDLGASLQELLDEHSLHRNMIAKKFHEKRSADELPPRRKRSIRHPADEHKVKHHNNPYLQGEILKTVQKKDGKNLW
;
A
#
# COMPACT_ATOMS: atom_id res chain seq x y z
N MET A 1 -23.19 -5.34 97.79
CA MET A 1 -22.50 -4.39 96.88
C MET A 1 -22.06 -5.22 95.71
N LEU A 2 -22.66 -4.99 94.55
CA LEU A 2 -22.45 -5.79 93.35
C LEU A 2 -21.03 -5.58 92.83
N ASP A 3 -20.39 -6.67 92.46
CA ASP A 3 -19.04 -6.74 91.90
C ASP A 3 -18.89 -5.76 90.74
N GLU A 4 -18.00 -4.79 90.88
CA GLU A 4 -17.44 -4.05 89.75
C GLU A 4 -16.59 -5.05 88.96
N VAL A 5 -17.26 -5.79 88.07
CA VAL A 5 -16.60 -6.63 87.08
C VAL A 5 -15.63 -5.73 86.33
N ASP A 6 -14.33 -6.04 86.40
CA ASP A 6 -13.26 -5.32 85.72
C ASP A 6 -13.47 -5.40 84.21
N LEU A 7 -14.25 -4.45 83.70
CA LEU A 7 -14.61 -4.30 82.29
C LEU A 7 -13.37 -4.23 81.40
N SER A 8 -12.21 -3.83 81.95
CA SER A 8 -10.95 -3.79 81.19
C SER A 8 -10.50 -5.19 80.75
N MET A 9 -10.68 -6.21 81.60
CA MET A 9 -10.33 -7.60 81.29
C MET A 9 -11.18 -8.20 80.16
N GLN A 10 -12.39 -7.68 79.93
CA GLN A 10 -13.27 -8.14 78.85
C GLN A 10 -13.13 -7.32 77.55
N ILE A 11 -12.66 -6.07 77.63
CA ILE A 11 -12.51 -5.17 76.48
C ILE A 11 -11.20 -5.46 75.71
N GLU A 12 -10.12 -5.82 76.39
CA GLU A 12 -8.81 -6.06 75.77
C GLU A 12 -8.82 -7.20 74.73
N PRO A 13 -9.48 -8.35 74.95
CA PRO A 13 -9.62 -9.40 73.92
C PRO A 13 -10.39 -8.94 72.69
N LEU A 14 -11.42 -8.09 72.86
CA LEU A 14 -12.20 -7.54 71.77
C LEU A 14 -11.38 -6.53 70.95
N GLN A 15 -10.62 -5.65 71.60
CA GLN A 15 -9.70 -4.73 70.92
C GLN A 15 -8.64 -5.48 70.12
N ASN A 16 -8.05 -6.54 70.68
CA ASN A 16 -7.09 -7.38 69.96
C ASN A 16 -7.71 -8.08 68.74
N ALA A 17 -8.95 -8.55 68.85
CA ALA A 17 -9.66 -9.14 67.71
C ALA A 17 -9.94 -8.11 66.60
N ILE A 18 -10.35 -6.88 66.96
CA ILE A 18 -10.57 -5.78 66.02
C ILE A 18 -9.27 -5.43 65.29
N ASN A 19 -8.17 -5.19 66.01
CA ASN A 19 -6.87 -4.89 65.41
C ASN A 19 -6.39 -6.00 64.46
N LYS A 20 -6.70 -7.27 64.77
CA LYS A 20 -6.36 -8.40 63.91
C LYS A 20 -7.23 -8.44 62.65
N LEU A 21 -8.49 -8.07 62.74
CA LEU A 21 -9.38 -7.93 61.59
C LEU A 21 -8.95 -6.78 60.69
N GLU A 22 -8.61 -5.62 61.26
CA GLU A 22 -8.10 -4.47 60.51
C GLU A 22 -6.85 -4.84 59.69
N LYS A 23 -5.86 -5.48 60.31
CA LYS A 23 -4.67 -5.98 59.60
C LYS A 23 -5.00 -6.95 58.47
N LYS A 24 -5.98 -7.83 58.67
CA LYS A 24 -6.41 -8.77 57.61
C LYS A 24 -7.12 -8.05 56.46
N ILE A 25 -7.90 -7.01 56.76
CA ILE A 25 -8.57 -6.19 55.75
C ILE A 25 -7.53 -5.42 54.92
N GLU A 26 -6.52 -4.85 55.57
CA GLU A 26 -5.40 -4.18 54.88
C GLU A 26 -4.65 -5.15 53.96
N GLN A 27 -4.28 -6.34 54.47
CA GLN A 27 -3.63 -7.37 53.68
C GLN A 27 -4.48 -7.81 52.48
N LEU A 28 -5.79 -7.97 52.68
CA LEU A 28 -6.73 -8.31 51.63
C LEU A 28 -6.77 -7.20 50.55
N GLY A 29 -6.76 -5.93 50.96
CA GLY A 29 -6.68 -4.78 50.06
C GLY A 29 -5.43 -4.80 49.18
N ILE A 30 -4.26 -5.08 49.77
CA ILE A 30 -2.99 -5.18 49.04
C ILE A 30 -3.03 -6.30 48.00
N VAL A 31 -3.50 -7.49 48.39
CA VAL A 31 -3.58 -8.66 47.49
C VAL A 31 -4.55 -8.38 46.33
N HIS A 32 -5.70 -7.74 46.59
CA HIS A 32 -6.62 -7.36 45.53
C HIS A 32 -6.01 -6.32 44.59
N GLN A 33 -5.33 -5.31 45.11
CA GLN A 33 -4.67 -4.28 44.30
C GLN A 33 -3.61 -4.91 43.36
N GLN A 34 -2.77 -5.81 43.88
CA GLN A 34 -1.80 -6.55 43.07
C GLN A 34 -2.48 -7.42 42.00
N GLY A 35 -3.59 -8.06 42.33
CA GLY A 35 -4.41 -8.82 41.38
C GLY A 35 -4.94 -7.94 40.24
N ILE A 36 -5.45 -6.76 40.56
CA ILE A 36 -5.94 -5.77 39.58
C ILE A 36 -4.80 -5.30 38.67
N GLU A 37 -3.64 -4.96 39.23
CA GLU A 37 -2.47 -4.54 38.46
C GLU A 37 -1.98 -5.63 37.50
N MET A 38 -1.94 -6.88 37.97
CA MET A 38 -1.59 -8.03 37.14
C MET A 38 -2.58 -8.22 35.98
N LEU A 39 -3.89 -8.07 36.24
CA LEU A 39 -4.91 -8.17 35.19
C LEU A 39 -4.81 -7.04 34.18
N ASN A 40 -4.57 -5.81 34.64
CA ASN A 40 -4.35 -4.66 33.76
C ASN A 40 -3.12 -4.85 32.86
N PHE A 41 -2.02 -5.35 33.41
CA PHE A 41 -0.83 -5.66 32.62
C PHE A 41 -1.11 -6.72 31.54
N LYS A 42 -1.84 -7.78 31.90
CA LYS A 42 -2.26 -8.81 30.94
C LYS A 42 -3.15 -8.23 29.85
N LEU A 43 -4.14 -7.42 30.21
CA LEU A 43 -5.04 -6.77 29.24
C LEU A 43 -4.25 -5.93 28.24
N GLN A 44 -3.34 -5.08 28.71
CA GLN A 44 -2.46 -4.28 27.84
C GLN A 44 -1.60 -5.14 26.91
N SER A 45 -1.11 -6.29 27.39
CA SER A 45 -0.34 -7.20 26.53
C SER A 45 -1.21 -7.83 25.44
N TYR A 46 -2.44 -8.22 25.76
CA TYR A 46 -3.39 -8.72 24.76
C TYR A 46 -3.79 -7.65 23.75
N GLU A 47 -4.04 -6.42 24.18
CA GLU A 47 -4.36 -5.30 23.29
C GLU A 47 -3.26 -5.10 22.23
N ARG A 48 -1.99 -5.10 22.64
CA ARG A 48 -0.84 -5.00 21.71
C ARG A 48 -0.79 -6.15 20.71
N VAL A 49 -1.07 -7.37 21.15
CA VAL A 49 -1.13 -8.55 20.28
C VAL A 49 -2.26 -8.41 19.27
N PHE A 50 -3.46 -8.01 19.71
CA PHE A 50 -4.59 -7.79 18.83
C PHE A 50 -4.35 -6.69 17.81
N GLU A 51 -3.76 -5.57 18.22
CA GLU A 51 -3.39 -4.49 17.30
C GLU A 51 -2.42 -4.97 16.23
N THR A 52 -1.40 -5.74 16.63
CA THR A 52 -0.44 -6.34 15.69
C THR A 52 -1.12 -7.30 14.71
N LEU A 53 -2.05 -8.13 15.19
CA LEU A 53 -2.79 -9.06 14.35
C LEU A 53 -3.67 -8.31 13.36
N LEU A 54 -4.41 -7.29 13.80
CA LEU A 54 -5.25 -6.46 12.93
C LEU A 54 -4.44 -5.79 11.81
N GLN A 55 -3.26 -5.24 12.13
CA GLN A 55 -2.37 -4.66 11.12
C GLN A 55 -1.88 -5.68 10.09
N ARG A 56 -1.60 -6.92 10.53
CA ARG A 56 -1.09 -8.00 9.67
C ARG A 56 -2.18 -8.65 8.82
N THR A 57 -3.40 -8.75 9.33
CA THR A 57 -4.53 -9.37 8.64
C THR A 57 -5.32 -8.40 7.77
N GLN A 58 -5.01 -7.10 7.82
CA GLN A 58 -5.64 -6.12 6.95
C GLN A 58 -5.47 -6.52 5.48
N PRO A 59 -6.55 -6.58 4.69
CA PRO A 59 -6.47 -6.91 3.28
C PRO A 59 -5.66 -5.84 2.54
N LYS A 60 -4.66 -6.29 1.78
CA LYS A 60 -3.78 -5.42 0.99
C LYS A 60 -4.05 -5.63 -0.49
N SER A 61 -4.05 -4.53 -1.24
CA SER A 61 -4.10 -4.56 -2.70
C SER A 61 -2.77 -5.08 -3.27
N ASN A 62 -2.83 -5.90 -4.33
CA ASN A 62 -1.65 -6.31 -5.09
C ASN A 62 -0.99 -5.15 -5.86
N CYS A 63 -1.73 -4.04 -6.02
CA CYS A 63 -1.30 -2.83 -6.69
C CYS A 63 -1.16 -1.73 -5.63
N VAL A 64 0.05 -1.22 -5.44
CA VAL A 64 0.32 -0.16 -4.44
C VAL A 64 -0.37 1.16 -4.78
N PHE A 65 -0.80 1.36 -6.03
CA PHE A 65 -1.50 2.55 -6.47
C PHE A 65 -3.02 2.48 -6.30
N CYS A 66 -3.57 1.31 -5.98
CA CYS A 66 -5.00 1.08 -5.82
C CYS A 66 -5.31 0.66 -4.38
N SER A 67 -6.45 1.11 -3.85
CA SER A 67 -6.99 0.55 -2.62
C SER A 67 -7.37 -0.93 -2.81
N TYR A 68 -7.57 -1.66 -1.71
CA TYR A 68 -8.07 -3.05 -1.78
C TYR A 68 -9.41 -3.13 -2.52
N GLU A 69 -10.31 -2.18 -2.29
CA GLU A 69 -11.64 -2.12 -2.92
C GLU A 69 -11.58 -1.82 -4.42
N ASP A 70 -10.58 -1.03 -4.84
CA ASP A 70 -10.36 -0.67 -6.25
C ASP A 70 -9.70 -1.80 -7.05
N ASN A 71 -8.92 -2.67 -6.41
CA ASN A 71 -8.17 -3.73 -7.06
C ASN A 71 -8.93 -5.06 -7.09
N LYS A 72 -10.16 -5.04 -7.64
CA LYS A 72 -11.05 -6.21 -7.68
C LYS A 72 -10.52 -7.34 -8.58
N ASP A 73 -9.76 -6.99 -9.61
CA ASP A 73 -9.12 -7.90 -10.57
C ASP A 73 -7.74 -8.40 -10.10
N GLY A 74 -7.25 -7.91 -8.95
CA GLY A 74 -6.01 -8.37 -8.32
C GLY A 74 -4.75 -8.06 -9.15
N HIS A 75 -4.78 -7.04 -10.00
CA HIS A 75 -3.63 -6.69 -10.85
C HIS A 75 -2.42 -6.24 -10.00
N PRO A 76 -1.18 -6.55 -10.44
CA PRO A 76 0.02 -6.00 -9.84
C PRO A 76 0.23 -4.55 -10.27
N THR A 77 1.01 -3.80 -9.51
CA THR A 77 1.29 -2.37 -9.77
C THR A 77 1.72 -2.06 -11.20
N GLY A 78 2.59 -2.88 -11.80
CA GLY A 78 3.07 -2.67 -13.17
C GLY A 78 2.00 -2.79 -14.26
N ARG A 79 0.84 -3.37 -13.94
CA ARG A 79 -0.31 -3.55 -14.86
C ARG A 79 -1.51 -2.70 -14.47
N CYS A 80 -1.31 -1.67 -13.64
CA CYS A 80 -2.40 -0.80 -13.22
C CYS A 80 -2.99 -0.03 -14.40
N CYS A 81 -4.28 -0.22 -14.68
CA CYS A 81 -4.97 0.45 -15.79
C CYS A 81 -5.19 1.95 -15.55
N ARG A 82 -5.21 2.41 -14.28
CA ARG A 82 -5.25 3.84 -13.93
C ARG A 82 -3.94 4.56 -14.27
N PHE A 83 -2.83 3.83 -14.24
CA PHE A 83 -1.48 4.36 -14.48
C PHE A 83 -0.75 3.47 -15.51
N PRO A 84 -1.15 3.54 -16.79
CA PRO A 84 -0.75 2.57 -17.82
C PRO A 84 0.69 2.74 -18.29
N ASP A 85 1.25 3.94 -18.25
CA ASP A 85 2.62 4.23 -18.67
C ASP A 85 3.59 4.41 -17.49
N ALA A 86 4.88 4.32 -17.79
CA ALA A 86 5.93 4.39 -16.76
C ALA A 86 5.99 5.77 -16.07
N VAL A 87 5.73 6.85 -16.80
CA VAL A 87 5.77 8.22 -16.25
C VAL A 87 4.64 8.42 -15.26
N ALA A 88 3.41 8.04 -15.62
CA ALA A 88 2.25 8.11 -14.73
C ALA A 88 2.49 7.34 -13.42
N ARG A 89 3.14 6.17 -13.49
CA ARG A 89 3.48 5.37 -12.30
C ARG A 89 4.56 6.02 -11.42
N VAL A 90 5.58 6.63 -12.02
CA VAL A 90 6.60 7.39 -11.27
C VAL A 90 5.98 8.61 -10.60
N VAL A 91 5.12 9.35 -11.30
CA VAL A 91 4.39 10.49 -10.72
C VAL A 91 3.53 10.03 -9.55
N GLN A 92 2.77 8.95 -9.72
CA GLN A 92 1.93 8.42 -8.64
C GLN A 92 2.74 7.91 -7.45
N ALA A 93 3.88 7.24 -7.69
CA ALA A 93 4.79 6.83 -6.62
C ALA A 93 5.32 8.04 -5.84
N ASN A 94 5.68 9.14 -6.52
CA ASN A 94 6.09 10.38 -5.86
C ASN A 94 4.96 11.02 -5.03
N VAL A 95 3.73 11.05 -5.57
CA VAL A 95 2.55 11.56 -4.83
C VAL A 95 2.33 10.77 -3.55
N LEU A 96 2.50 9.44 -3.61
CA LEU A 96 2.37 8.54 -2.46
C LEU A 96 3.62 8.49 -1.57
N GLN A 97 4.64 9.31 -1.83
CA GLN A 97 5.93 9.29 -1.14
C GLN A 97 6.53 7.87 -1.06
N LEU A 98 6.57 7.21 -2.21
CA LEU A 98 7.19 5.89 -2.37
C LEU A 98 8.53 6.01 -3.10
N CYS A 99 9.43 5.06 -2.81
CA CYS A 99 10.65 4.89 -3.58
C CYS A 99 10.32 4.40 -5.00
N ASN A 100 10.80 5.12 -6.02
CA ASN A 100 10.57 4.78 -7.43
C ASN A 100 11.21 3.44 -7.88
N LYS A 101 12.11 2.87 -7.06
CA LYS A 101 12.77 1.59 -7.34
C LYS A 101 12.04 0.41 -6.72
N CYS A 102 11.78 0.43 -5.41
CA CYS A 102 11.20 -0.70 -4.68
C CYS A 102 9.71 -0.54 -4.34
N LEU A 103 9.13 0.65 -4.58
CA LEU A 103 7.77 1.05 -4.20
C LEU A 103 7.41 0.87 -2.72
N GLN A 104 8.42 0.81 -1.85
CA GLN A 104 8.24 0.96 -0.40
C GLN A 104 8.19 2.44 -0.02
N GLN A 105 7.95 2.74 1.26
CA GLN A 105 8.04 4.11 1.78
C GLN A 105 9.34 4.78 1.34
N LYS A 106 9.26 6.06 0.96
CA LYS A 106 10.42 6.81 0.52
C LYS A 106 11.51 6.79 1.58
N HIS A 107 12.73 6.55 1.11
CA HIS A 107 13.93 6.45 1.90
C HIS A 107 15.08 7.10 1.13
N ASP A 108 16.07 7.62 1.86
CA ASP A 108 17.24 8.28 1.27
C ASP A 108 18.36 7.27 0.95
N GLU A 109 18.39 6.14 1.66
CA GLU A 109 19.35 5.06 1.47
C GLU A 109 19.12 4.29 0.16
N ASP A 110 20.15 3.63 -0.36
CA ASP A 110 19.96 2.75 -1.51
C ASP A 110 19.20 1.48 -1.10
N CYS A 111 18.02 1.27 -1.69
CA CYS A 111 17.20 0.09 -1.42
C CYS A 111 17.78 -1.24 -1.92
N GLY A 112 18.85 -1.21 -2.73
CA GLY A 112 19.42 -2.41 -3.35
C GLY A 112 18.49 -3.14 -4.33
N PHE A 113 17.33 -2.55 -4.67
CA PHE A 113 16.38 -3.16 -5.61
C PHE A 113 16.94 -3.13 -7.04
N ARG A 114 16.93 -4.29 -7.71
CA ARG A 114 17.37 -4.46 -9.10
C ARG A 114 16.29 -5.19 -9.93
N CYS A 115 16.00 -4.71 -11.15
CA CYS A 115 15.03 -5.35 -12.05
C CYS A 115 15.56 -6.73 -12.44
N ALA A 116 14.77 -7.79 -12.27
CA ALA A 116 15.18 -9.15 -12.63
C ALA A 116 15.47 -9.37 -14.13
N ILE A 117 15.10 -8.41 -15.00
CA ILE A 117 15.26 -8.52 -16.45
C ILE A 117 16.56 -7.85 -16.94
N CYS A 118 16.94 -6.70 -16.38
CA CYS A 118 18.11 -5.93 -16.85
C CYS A 118 19.09 -5.52 -15.74
N ASP A 119 18.85 -5.96 -14.51
CA ASP A 119 19.65 -5.71 -13.31
C ASP A 119 19.81 -4.22 -12.91
N GLN A 120 19.07 -3.32 -13.55
CA GLN A 120 19.08 -1.90 -13.25
C GLN A 120 18.13 -1.54 -12.10
N GLY A 121 18.40 -0.41 -11.44
CA GLY A 121 17.63 0.09 -10.30
C GLY A 121 16.29 0.72 -10.67
N HIS A 122 15.34 -0.06 -11.18
CA HIS A 122 13.96 0.37 -11.42
C HIS A 122 12.96 -0.77 -11.19
N ASN A 123 11.72 -0.42 -10.79
CA ASN A 123 10.65 -1.40 -10.68
C ASN A 123 10.11 -1.86 -12.03
N ILE A 124 10.13 -0.96 -13.02
CA ILE A 124 9.44 -1.16 -14.28
C ILE A 124 10.44 -1.01 -15.40
N CYS A 125 10.84 -2.16 -15.93
CA CYS A 125 11.59 -2.26 -17.16
C CYS A 125 10.71 -1.70 -18.30
N ALA A 126 11.03 -0.50 -18.81
CA ALA A 126 10.47 -0.03 -20.08
C ALA A 126 11.01 -0.96 -21.19
N GLU A 127 10.20 -1.21 -22.23
CA GLU A 127 10.61 -2.08 -23.34
C GLU A 127 11.99 -1.69 -23.89
N LYS A 128 12.77 -2.68 -24.32
CA LYS A 128 14.15 -2.52 -24.82
C LYS A 128 14.31 -1.40 -25.86
N GLU A 129 13.25 -1.09 -26.60
CA GLU A 129 13.26 -0.02 -27.60
C GLU A 129 13.56 1.37 -27.01
N ALA A 130 13.25 1.63 -25.74
CA ALA A 130 13.58 2.92 -25.11
C ALA A 130 15.10 3.09 -24.88
N SER A 131 15.84 1.99 -24.69
CA SER A 131 17.30 2.00 -24.55
C SER A 131 17.96 2.29 -25.90
N ASP A 132 17.50 1.63 -26.96
CA ASP A 132 17.99 1.87 -28.33
C ASP A 132 17.60 3.27 -28.84
N LEU A 133 16.41 3.77 -28.49
CA LEU A 133 16.01 5.15 -28.77
C LEU A 133 16.86 6.18 -28.01
N GLY A 134 17.35 5.85 -26.81
CA GLY A 134 18.25 6.72 -26.06
C GLY A 134 19.61 6.90 -26.75
N ALA A 135 20.17 5.81 -27.28
CA ALA A 135 21.39 5.83 -28.08
C ALA A 135 21.17 6.56 -29.42
N SER A 136 20.06 6.28 -30.10
CA SER A 136 19.72 6.89 -31.39
C SER A 136 19.37 8.39 -31.26
N LEU A 137 18.74 8.82 -30.16
CA LEU A 137 18.51 10.24 -29.88
C LEU A 137 19.82 10.97 -29.57
N GLN A 138 20.74 10.33 -28.85
CA GLN A 138 22.05 10.90 -28.57
C GLN A 138 22.86 11.09 -29.86
N GLU A 139 22.89 10.09 -30.74
CA GLU A 139 23.50 10.20 -32.09
C GLU A 139 22.89 11.35 -32.90
N LEU A 140 21.56 11.47 -32.97
CA LEU A 140 20.89 12.57 -33.69
C LEU A 140 21.17 13.96 -33.09
N LEU A 141 21.31 14.05 -31.77
CA LEU A 141 21.63 15.31 -31.09
C LEU A 141 23.09 15.72 -31.35
N ASP A 142 24.00 14.75 -31.40
CA ASP A 142 25.42 14.96 -31.69
C ASP A 142 25.64 15.32 -33.17
N GLU A 143 24.94 14.68 -34.11
CA GLU A 143 24.96 15.02 -35.54
C GLU A 143 24.54 16.46 -35.83
N HIS A 144 23.57 17.00 -35.07
CA HIS A 144 23.09 18.37 -35.23
C HIS A 144 23.80 19.38 -34.33
N SER A 145 24.87 19.00 -33.60
CA SER A 145 25.56 19.85 -32.62
C SER A 145 24.63 20.44 -31.54
N LEU A 146 23.53 19.75 -31.24
CA LEU A 146 22.53 20.16 -30.26
C LEU A 146 22.83 19.50 -28.92
N HIS A 147 23.78 20.07 -28.17
CA HIS A 147 24.06 19.60 -26.83
C HIS A 147 22.81 19.69 -25.94
N ARG A 148 22.53 18.65 -25.14
CA ARG A 148 21.32 18.48 -24.30
C ARG A 148 20.95 19.72 -23.47
N ASN A 149 21.95 20.52 -23.09
CA ASN A 149 21.80 21.74 -22.29
C ASN A 149 21.25 22.96 -23.08
N MET A 150 21.11 22.88 -24.40
CA MET A 150 20.54 23.95 -25.24
C MET A 150 19.02 23.88 -25.40
N ILE A 151 18.43 22.70 -25.16
CA ILE A 151 16.99 22.46 -25.37
C ILE A 151 16.15 23.25 -24.34
N ALA A 152 16.69 23.49 -23.14
CA ALA A 152 15.99 24.20 -22.07
C ALA A 152 15.80 25.72 -22.30
N LYS A 153 16.45 26.34 -23.30
CA LYS A 153 16.28 27.78 -23.58
C LYS A 153 15.19 28.10 -24.61
N LYS A 154 14.83 27.17 -25.50
CA LYS A 154 13.86 27.43 -26.58
C LYS A 154 12.38 27.29 -26.17
N PHE A 155 12.08 26.80 -24.97
CA PHE A 155 10.69 26.61 -24.52
C PHE A 155 10.05 27.85 -23.87
N HIS A 156 10.82 28.93 -23.65
CA HIS A 156 10.32 30.18 -23.09
C HIS A 156 10.13 31.31 -24.11
N GLU A 157 10.36 31.06 -25.40
CA GLU A 157 10.01 32.02 -26.43
C GLU A 157 8.49 31.95 -26.65
N LYS A 158 7.77 32.89 -26.03
CA LYS A 158 6.31 33.04 -26.17
C LYS A 158 5.97 33.24 -27.64
N ARG A 159 5.57 32.16 -28.33
CA ARG A 159 4.96 32.22 -29.67
C ARG A 159 3.76 33.17 -29.62
N SER A 160 3.74 34.17 -30.51
CA SER A 160 2.62 35.08 -30.72
C SER A 160 1.37 34.29 -31.15
N ALA A 161 0.21 34.71 -30.64
CA ALA A 161 -1.06 34.00 -30.79
C ALA A 161 -1.64 34.02 -32.22
N ASP A 162 -1.01 34.74 -33.15
CA ASP A 162 -1.57 35.02 -34.48
C ASP A 162 -1.16 34.04 -35.58
N GLU A 163 -0.22 33.12 -35.36
CA GLU A 163 0.36 32.35 -36.47
C GLU A 163 -0.20 30.94 -36.72
N LEU A 164 -1.07 30.36 -35.85
CA LEU A 164 -1.65 29.05 -36.14
C LEU A 164 -3.10 28.90 -35.66
N PRO A 165 -4.02 28.38 -36.51
CA PRO A 165 -5.39 28.15 -36.10
C PRO A 165 -5.46 27.10 -34.98
N PRO A 166 -6.42 27.22 -34.04
CA PRO A 166 -6.57 26.29 -32.93
C PRO A 166 -6.62 24.84 -33.42
N ARG A 167 -5.81 23.95 -32.81
CA ARG A 167 -5.81 22.52 -33.10
C ARG A 167 -7.18 21.93 -32.78
N ARG A 168 -8.03 21.78 -33.80
CA ARG A 168 -9.34 21.11 -33.70
C ARG A 168 -9.12 19.65 -33.29
N LYS A 169 -9.72 19.22 -32.18
CA LYS A 169 -9.87 17.79 -31.89
C LYS A 169 -10.76 17.19 -32.98
N ARG A 170 -10.24 16.20 -33.72
CA ARG A 170 -11.02 15.48 -34.72
C ARG A 170 -12.14 14.72 -34.01
N SER A 171 -13.38 15.21 -34.15
CA SER A 171 -14.57 14.39 -33.94
C SER A 171 -14.56 13.31 -35.03
N ILE A 172 -14.62 12.05 -34.61
CA ILE A 172 -14.73 10.91 -35.53
C ILE A 172 -16.13 11.01 -36.17
N ARG A 173 -16.17 11.37 -37.45
CA ARG A 173 -17.35 11.19 -38.30
C ARG A 173 -17.23 9.80 -38.94
N HIS A 174 -18.17 8.91 -38.63
CA HIS A 174 -18.30 7.65 -39.34
C HIS A 174 -18.70 7.92 -40.80
N PRO A 175 -17.96 7.43 -41.81
CA PRO A 175 -18.46 7.37 -43.17
C PRO A 175 -19.58 6.32 -43.22
N ALA A 176 -20.72 6.74 -43.76
CA ALA A 176 -21.72 5.83 -44.27
C ALA A 176 -21.16 5.10 -45.49
N ASP A 177 -21.67 3.88 -45.67
CA ASP A 177 -21.65 3.06 -46.87
C ASP A 177 -20.52 2.03 -47.06
N GLU A 178 -20.98 0.77 -46.96
CA GLU A 178 -20.59 -0.40 -47.74
C GLU A 178 -19.28 -1.13 -47.41
N HIS A 179 -19.21 -1.71 -46.22
CA HIS A 179 -18.60 -3.04 -46.09
C HIS A 179 -19.47 -3.95 -45.23
N LYS A 180 -20.04 -4.99 -45.86
CA LYS A 180 -20.74 -6.10 -45.22
C LYS A 180 -19.78 -6.86 -44.29
N VAL A 181 -19.63 -6.38 -43.06
CA VAL A 181 -19.08 -7.18 -41.97
C VAL A 181 -20.25 -7.89 -41.33
N LYS A 182 -20.39 -9.20 -41.58
CA LYS A 182 -21.25 -10.06 -40.77
C LYS A 182 -20.82 -9.82 -39.32
N HIS A 183 -21.68 -9.16 -38.54
CA HIS A 183 -21.52 -9.05 -37.10
C HIS A 183 -21.60 -10.46 -36.51
N HIS A 184 -20.46 -11.17 -36.49
CA HIS A 184 -20.27 -12.21 -35.51
C HIS A 184 -20.16 -11.51 -34.17
N ASN A 185 -21.30 -11.45 -33.47
CA ASN A 185 -21.38 -11.05 -32.08
C ASN A 185 -20.31 -11.80 -31.30
N ASN A 186 -19.56 -11.06 -30.49
CA ASN A 186 -18.54 -11.62 -29.61
C ASN A 186 -19.24 -12.50 -28.55
N PRO A 187 -19.09 -13.84 -28.59
CA PRO A 187 -19.86 -14.75 -27.74
C PRO A 187 -19.58 -14.55 -26.24
N TYR A 188 -18.45 -13.90 -25.90
CA TYR A 188 -18.06 -13.64 -24.51
C TYR A 188 -18.78 -12.46 -23.86
N LEU A 189 -19.54 -11.66 -24.63
CA LEU A 189 -20.36 -10.56 -24.08
C LEU A 189 -21.81 -11.00 -23.78
N GLN A 190 -22.16 -12.26 -24.04
CA GLN A 190 -23.52 -12.80 -23.84
C GLN A 190 -23.67 -13.71 -22.61
N GLY A 191 -22.69 -13.70 -21.70
CA GLY A 191 -22.82 -14.38 -20.40
C GLY A 191 -22.61 -15.90 -20.42
N GLU A 192 -22.06 -16.47 -21.51
CA GLU A 192 -21.59 -17.86 -21.48
C GLU A 192 -20.35 -18.01 -20.60
N ILE A 193 -20.37 -19.00 -19.71
CA ILE A 193 -19.27 -19.30 -18.80
C ILE A 193 -18.05 -19.72 -19.62
N LEU A 194 -16.92 -19.04 -19.43
CA LEU A 194 -15.62 -19.45 -19.94
C LEU A 194 -15.37 -20.92 -19.57
N LYS A 195 -15.28 -21.81 -20.57
CA LYS A 195 -14.83 -23.19 -20.34
C LYS A 195 -13.47 -23.11 -19.65
N THR A 196 -13.38 -23.66 -18.45
CA THR A 196 -12.15 -23.68 -17.65
C THR A 196 -11.00 -24.17 -18.49
N VAL A 197 -9.99 -23.32 -18.70
CA VAL A 197 -8.75 -23.74 -19.32
C VAL A 197 -8.06 -24.64 -18.29
N GLN A 198 -8.01 -25.95 -18.55
CA GLN A 198 -7.14 -26.83 -17.79
C GLN A 198 -5.71 -26.29 -17.92
N LYS A 199 -5.07 -26.02 -16.78
CA LYS A 199 -3.64 -25.66 -16.76
C LYS A 199 -2.91 -26.77 -17.50
N LYS A 200 -2.14 -26.41 -18.53
CA LYS A 200 -1.23 -27.33 -19.19
C LYS A 200 -0.17 -27.68 -18.14
N ASP A 201 -0.30 -28.86 -17.53
CA ASP A 201 0.70 -29.35 -16.59
C ASP A 201 2.04 -29.41 -17.34
N GLY A 202 3.00 -28.61 -16.87
CA GLY A 202 4.30 -28.40 -17.49
C GLY A 202 5.23 -29.61 -17.39
N LYS A 203 4.75 -30.78 -17.81
CA LYS A 203 5.56 -31.99 -18.00
C LYS A 203 5.62 -32.34 -19.47
N ASN A 204 6.42 -31.58 -20.21
CA ASN A 204 7.13 -32.15 -21.35
C ASN A 204 8.61 -32.08 -21.02
N LEU A 205 9.13 -33.26 -20.69
CA LEU A 205 10.55 -33.59 -20.64
C LEU A 205 11.16 -33.54 -22.05
N TRP A 206 12.48 -33.38 -22.05
CA TRP A 206 13.47 -33.41 -23.14
C TRP A 206 13.70 -32.08 -23.86
#